data_AF-A0A7C7QNX6-F1
#
_entry.id   AF-A0A7C7QNX6-F1
#
_cell.length_a   1.000
_cell.length_b   1.000
_cell.length_c   1.000
_cell.angle_alpha   90.00
_cell.angle_beta   90.00
_cell.angle_gamma   90.00
#
_symmetry.space_group_name_H-M   'P 1'
#
loop_
_entity.id
_entity.type
_entity.pdbx_description
1 polymer ?
#
loop_
_entity_poly.entity_id
_entity_poly.type
_entity_poly.pdbx_seq_one_letter_code
_entity_poly.pdbx_strand_id
1 'polypeptide(L)' 'MGRRKHRPRRGSLAYMPRVRAPRPVAQVRAWPAEARLGLQGIAGYKAGMTQLFMIDDHRGGMTAGQEI' A
#
# COMPACT_ATOMS: atom_id res chain seq x y z
N MET A 1 -31.79 20.55 -18.62
CA MET A 1 -30.60 20.15 -17.82
C MET A 1 -30.95 18.91 -17.00
N GLY A 2 -30.70 17.72 -17.54
CA GLY A 2 -31.12 16.47 -16.92
C GLY A 2 -30.27 16.13 -15.69
N ARG A 3 -30.92 15.66 -14.61
CA ARG A 3 -30.28 15.07 -13.44
C ARG A 3 -29.28 14.00 -13.90
N ARG A 4 -27.98 14.24 -13.72
CA ARG A 4 -26.96 13.21 -13.91
C ARG A 4 -27.28 12.06 -12.96
N LYS A 5 -27.38 10.84 -13.50
CA LYS A 5 -27.46 9.58 -12.73
C LYS A 5 -26.41 9.62 -11.61
N HIS A 6 -26.82 9.41 -10.36
CA HIS A 6 -25.92 9.39 -9.21
C HIS A 6 -24.85 8.33 -9.47
N ARG A 7 -23.60 8.77 -9.60
CA ARG A 7 -22.45 7.89 -9.79
C ARG A 7 -21.42 8.20 -8.70
N PRO A 8 -20.70 7.18 -8.21
CA PRO A 8 -19.58 7.40 -7.32
C PRO A 8 -18.57 8.38 -7.93
N ARG A 9 -17.91 9.13 -7.04
CA ARG A 9 -16.86 10.06 -7.45
C ARG A 9 -15.68 9.30 -8.07
N ARG A 10 -15.05 9.88 -9.10
CA ARG A 10 -13.87 9.30 -9.73
C ARG A 10 -12.60 9.71 -8.97
N GLY A 11 -11.87 8.73 -8.45
CA GLY A 11 -10.60 8.90 -7.74
C GLY A 11 -10.73 9.41 -6.30
N SER A 12 -9.71 9.21 -5.46
CA SER A 12 -9.68 9.74 -4.08
C SER A 12 -9.18 11.20 -4.03
N LEU A 13 -9.81 12.06 -3.20
CA LEU A 13 -9.34 13.44 -2.95
C LEU A 13 -8.06 13.47 -2.12
N ALA A 14 -7.75 12.39 -1.39
CA ALA A 14 -6.55 12.31 -0.56
C ALA A 14 -5.24 12.41 -1.37
N TYR A 15 -5.30 12.17 -2.69
CA TYR A 15 -4.18 12.31 -3.61
C TYR A 15 -4.22 13.62 -4.43
N MET A 16 -5.02 14.61 -4.00
CA MET A 16 -4.95 15.97 -4.56
C MET A 16 -4.08 16.86 -3.66
N PRO A 17 -3.24 17.73 -4.23
CA PRO A 17 -3.00 17.94 -5.66
C PRO A 17 -2.10 16.85 -6.29
N ARG A 18 -2.34 16.52 -7.56
CA ARG A 18 -1.52 15.57 -8.33
C ARG A 18 -0.32 16.25 -8.96
N VAL A 19 0.67 16.55 -8.14
CA VAL A 19 1.89 17.27 -8.54
C VAL A 19 3.13 16.40 -8.33
N ARG A 20 4.25 16.78 -8.94
CA ARG A 20 5.53 16.07 -8.77
C ARG A 20 5.96 16.13 -7.31
N ALA A 21 6.45 15.01 -6.77
CA ALA A 21 7.07 15.00 -5.47
C ALA A 21 8.31 15.93 -5.48
N PRO A 22 8.56 16.68 -4.40
CA PRO A 22 9.68 17.63 -4.34
C PRO A 22 11.06 16.95 -4.26
N ARG A 23 11.08 15.64 -3.98
CA ARG A 23 12.31 14.85 -3.78
C ARG A 23 12.13 13.44 -4.35
N PRO A 24 13.20 12.79 -4.81
CA PRO A 24 13.15 11.41 -5.32
C PRO A 24 12.98 10.35 -4.23
N VAL A 25 13.40 10.63 -2.99
CA VAL A 25 13.27 9.70 -1.84
C VAL A 25 12.04 10.06 -1.01
N ALA A 26 11.24 9.07 -0.60
CA ALA A 26 10.05 9.32 0.20
C ALA A 26 10.37 9.91 1.60
N GLN A 27 9.47 10.75 2.12
CA GLN A 27 9.52 11.20 3.51
C GLN A 27 8.48 10.46 4.33
N VAL A 28 8.91 9.82 5.42
CA VAL A 28 8.00 9.31 6.44
C VAL A 28 7.58 10.48 7.34
N ARG A 29 6.28 10.77 7.39
CA ARG A 29 5.72 11.89 8.19
C ARG A 29 5.30 11.48 9.59
N ALA A 30 5.00 10.19 9.78
CA ALA A 30 4.57 9.63 11.05
C ALA A 30 5.19 8.24 11.20
N TRP A 31 5.85 8.04 12.32
CA TRP A 31 6.45 6.77 12.73
C TRP A 31 5.58 6.15 13.83
N PRO A 32 5.42 4.81 13.88
CA PRO A 32 4.72 4.16 14.98
C PRO A 32 5.43 4.44 16.31
N ALA A 33 4.65 4.64 17.37
CA ALA A 33 5.21 4.69 18.72
C ALA A 33 5.62 3.27 19.14
N GLU A 34 6.89 3.09 19.48
CA GLU A 34 7.46 1.79 19.84
C GLU A 34 8.23 1.93 21.16
N ALA A 35 7.95 1.04 22.12
CA ALA A 35 8.62 1.04 23.42
C ALA A 35 9.99 0.35 23.35
N ARG A 36 10.21 -0.48 22.34
CA ARG A 36 11.45 -1.23 22.13
C ARG A 36 12.43 -0.44 21.24
N LEU A 37 13.71 -0.48 21.61
CA LEU A 37 14.76 0.12 20.79
C LEU A 37 14.98 -0.74 19.53
N GLY A 38 14.72 -0.16 18.35
CA GLY A 38 14.89 -0.84 17.08
C GLY A 38 14.85 0.11 15.88
N LEU A 39 15.40 -0.34 14.75
CA LEU A 39 15.31 0.36 13.49
C LEU A 39 13.88 0.27 12.94
N GLN A 40 13.27 1.41 12.62
CA GLN A 40 11.88 1.45 12.15
C GLN A 40 11.74 1.43 10.62
N GLY A 41 12.83 1.64 9.88
CA GLY A 41 12.78 1.66 8.42
C GLY A 41 14.15 1.50 7.76
N ILE A 42 14.13 1.01 6.53
CA ILE A 42 15.31 0.78 5.69
C ILE A 42 15.05 1.37 4.30
N ALA A 43 16.07 1.98 3.69
CA ALA A 43 16.02 2.43 2.31
C ALA A 43 16.36 1.26 1.37
N GLY A 44 15.46 0.96 0.43
CA GLY A 44 15.65 -0.10 -0.57
C GLY A 44 15.52 0.42 -1.99
N TYR A 45 16.13 -0.29 -2.93
CA TYR A 45 16.02 -0.04 -4.38
C TYR A 45 15.27 -1.18 -5.04
N LYS A 46 14.24 -0.87 -5.83
CA LYS A 46 13.49 -1.89 -6.58
C LYS A 46 14.35 -2.41 -7.75
N ALA A 47 14.78 -3.67 -7.67
CA ALA A 47 15.56 -4.32 -8.72
C ALA A 47 14.69 -4.98 -9.81
N GLY A 48 13.50 -5.49 -9.45
CA GLY A 48 12.64 -6.22 -10.37
C GLY A 48 11.39 -6.76 -9.67
N MET A 49 10.74 -7.75 -10.29
CA MET A 49 9.60 -8.49 -9.75
C MET A 49 9.79 -9.97 -10.11
N THR A 50 9.43 -10.86 -9.18
CA THR A 50 9.43 -12.32 -9.38
C THR A 50 8.14 -12.90 -8.80
N GLN A 51 7.86 -14.16 -9.10
CA GLN A 51 6.76 -14.93 -8.51
C GLN A 51 7.32 -15.98 -7.55
N LEU A 52 6.59 -16.27 -6.49
CA LEU A 52 6.88 -17.30 -5.51
C LEU A 52 5.58 -18.04 -5.24
N PHE A 53 5.68 -19.35 -5.01
CA PHE A 53 4.59 -20.14 -4.47
C PHE A 53 4.79 -20.34 -2.96
N MET A 54 3.74 -20.19 -2.18
CA MET A 54 3.75 -20.41 -0.73
C MET A 54 2.48 -21.09 -0.25
N ILE A 55 2.55 -21.74 0.92
CA ILE A 55 1.35 -22.28 1.57
C ILE A 55 0.60 -21.15 2.28
N ASP A 56 -0.71 -21.05 2.04
CA ASP A 56 -1.58 -20.13 2.76
C ASP A 56 -1.80 -20.62 4.22
N ASP A 57 -1.19 -19.93 5.18
CA ASP A 57 -1.28 -20.23 6.61
C ASP A 57 -2.44 -19.49 7.32
N HIS A 58 -3.22 -18.68 6.58
CA HIS A 58 -4.31 -17.90 7.14
C HIS A 58 -5.54 -18.78 7.43
N ARG A 59 -5.84 -18.96 8.72
CA ARG A 59 -6.99 -19.75 9.17
C ARG A 59 -8.32 -19.12 8.76
N GLY A 60 -9.23 -19.94 8.22
CA GLY A 60 -10.58 -19.51 7.83
C GLY A 60 -10.67 -18.87 6.43
N GLY A 61 -9.56 -18.80 5.69
CA GLY A 61 -9.57 -18.47 4.27
C GLY A 61 -10.05 -19.64 3.41
N MET A 62 -10.55 -19.35 2.21
CA MET A 62 -10.96 -20.40 1.26
C MET A 62 -9.78 -21.25 0.76
N THR A 63 -8.57 -20.69 0.78
CA THR A 63 -7.31 -21.29 0.32
C THR A 63 -6.44 -21.83 1.45
N ALA A 64 -6.92 -21.85 2.70
CA ALA A 64 -6.13 -22.27 3.85
C ALA A 64 -5.53 -23.67 3.63
N GLY A 65 -4.20 -23.78 3.73
CA GLY A 65 -3.43 -25.00 3.51
C GLY A 65 -3.13 -25.35 2.04
N GLN A 66 -3.56 -24.52 1.08
CA GLN A 66 -3.25 -24.67 -0.34
C GLN A 66 -2.05 -23.81 -0.75
N GLU A 67 -1.44 -24.14 -1.88
CA GLU A 67 -0.34 -23.38 -2.50
C GLU A 67 -0.90 -22.18 -3.29
N ILE A 68 -0.33 -20.99 -3.07
CA ILE A 68 -0.71 -19.70 -3.70
C ILE A 68 0.51 -18.94 -4.22
#